data_AF-A0A2V7R7A8-F1
#
_entry.id   AF-A0A2V7R7A8-F1
#
_cell.length_a   1.000
_cell.length_b   1.000
_cell.length_c   1.000
_cell.angle_alpha   90.00
_cell.angle_beta   90.00
_cell.angle_gamma   90.00
#
_symmetry.space_group_name_H-M   'P 1'
#
loop_
_entity.id
_entity.type
_entity.pdbx_description
1 polymer ?
#
loop_
_entity_poly.entity_id
_entity_poly.type
_entity_poly.pdbx_seq_one_letter_code
_entity_poly.pdbx_strand_id
1 'polypeptide(L)'
;MHLALLLVLAQTQLVDIQNLTPREHRVSVFVLAAPQDLKISAVGAEPRPDRLRSRDDDNWQDDEQTTWPAAAWILDARTRAVVWDLRAVDTRRESNGLRRFSGTVHLPAGTYEAHYASYPASSVSWNGDINISLKEIIQLGRRVKYGGPYVETELYKQFGLNIEGAGRIATQDDIHAAHAAFTESAIVSLVPDRNSSIRKGFEITRPTSVEVYAIGELRRDGDFDFGWIMNADTRKRVWTMTYAGTDPAGGAAKNRMARETLQLKPGHYVAYFACDDSHSPNDWNNVPATDPEFWGMTLRVADRATRASVKPYEYEPVPPGQTIVSMIGIHDDEMRSAGFALRRPMDLHIYALGEGTSDKMSDYAWIVDEEQHKRVWGMRYEETEHAGGAEKNRLFDGTVHLAAGNYLVYYRSDDSHSYNDWNGAPPAEERYWGISIFPASGRLNPADVGPFMQTRGAGTNTTLAQLNHMGDDEDARTPLRLAAETRVRVLAVGEGRGGDMYDYGWIEDANGRTVWKMQYDETDPAGGSDKNRSFDGVITLPAGDYVLRYHSDGSHSYNDWNSDPPDDPESWGIAVFRLARR
;
A
#
# COMPACT_ATOMS: atom_id res chain seq x y z
N MET A 1 11.14 -74.73 17.60
CA MET A 1 10.03 -74.78 16.63
C MET A 1 9.53 -73.37 16.42
N HIS A 2 9.52 -72.94 15.17
CA HIS A 2 9.19 -71.59 14.71
C HIS A 2 7.72 -71.23 14.92
N LEU A 3 7.46 -69.95 15.18
CA LEU A 3 6.46 -69.18 14.44
C LEU A 3 6.81 -67.69 14.56
N ALA A 4 7.69 -67.20 13.68
CA ALA A 4 7.78 -65.77 13.41
C ALA A 4 6.59 -65.41 12.54
N LEU A 5 5.59 -64.76 13.12
CA LEU A 5 4.43 -64.24 12.41
C LEU A 5 4.92 -63.05 11.56
N LEU A 6 5.19 -63.29 10.27
CA LEU A 6 5.30 -62.23 9.27
C LEU A 6 3.92 -61.61 9.10
N LEU A 7 3.64 -60.55 9.88
CA LEU A 7 2.61 -59.59 9.52
C LEU A 7 3.10 -58.86 8.28
N VAL A 8 2.65 -59.32 7.11
CA VAL A 8 2.60 -58.49 5.92
C VAL A 8 1.59 -57.39 6.23
N LEU A 9 2.06 -56.24 6.72
CA LEU A 9 1.26 -55.03 6.80
C LEU A 9 0.81 -54.74 5.36
N ALA A 10 -0.49 -54.83 5.11
CA ALA A 10 -1.06 -54.46 3.83
C ALA A 10 -0.69 -52.99 3.56
N GLN A 11 0.09 -52.73 2.51
CA GLN A 11 0.34 -51.38 2.03
C GLN A 11 -1.02 -50.81 1.60
N THR A 12 -1.47 -49.77 2.30
CA THR A 12 -2.73 -49.08 2.02
C THR A 12 -2.42 -47.90 1.11
N GLN A 13 -3.27 -47.66 0.12
CA GLN A 13 -3.20 -46.43 -0.67
C GLN A 13 -3.67 -45.27 0.22
N LEU A 14 -2.73 -44.40 0.61
CA LEU A 14 -2.97 -43.28 1.51
C LEU A 14 -3.43 -42.03 0.75
N VAL A 15 -2.88 -41.83 -0.45
CA VAL A 15 -3.19 -40.69 -1.32
C VAL A 15 -3.34 -41.18 -2.75
N ASP A 16 -4.39 -40.72 -3.42
CA ASP A 16 -4.60 -40.88 -4.86
C ASP A 16 -5.14 -39.59 -5.48
N ILE A 17 -4.24 -38.77 -6.02
CA ILE A 17 -4.59 -37.54 -6.71
C ILE A 17 -4.37 -37.78 -8.21
N GLN A 18 -5.46 -37.79 -8.98
CA GLN A 18 -5.47 -37.97 -10.44
C GLN A 18 -6.61 -37.15 -11.06
N ASN A 19 -6.68 -37.08 -12.40
CA ASN A 19 -7.75 -36.40 -13.13
C ASN A 19 -7.90 -34.93 -12.73
N LEU A 20 -6.76 -34.22 -12.63
CA LEU A 20 -6.73 -32.80 -12.33
C LEU A 20 -7.05 -31.99 -13.60
N THR A 21 -7.77 -30.90 -13.43
CA THR A 21 -8.01 -29.94 -14.51
C THR A 21 -6.79 -29.02 -14.72
N PRO A 22 -6.69 -28.29 -15.85
CA PRO A 22 -5.55 -27.42 -16.16
C PRO A 22 -5.33 -26.20 -15.23
N ARG A 23 -6.19 -25.98 -14.24
CA ARG A 23 -6.03 -24.93 -13.22
C ARG A 23 -6.68 -25.41 -11.91
N GLU A 24 -6.04 -26.39 -11.28
CA GLU A 24 -6.55 -27.04 -10.06
C GLU A 24 -5.44 -27.24 -9.04
N HIS A 25 -5.76 -26.96 -7.78
CA HIS A 25 -4.99 -27.37 -6.62
C HIS A 25 -5.82 -28.38 -5.82
N ARG A 26 -5.23 -29.53 -5.47
CA ARG A 26 -5.89 -30.56 -4.67
C ARG A 26 -4.99 -30.96 -3.51
N VAL A 27 -5.61 -31.18 -2.35
CA VAL A 27 -4.94 -31.61 -1.13
C VAL A 27 -5.59 -32.90 -0.63
N SER A 28 -4.76 -33.86 -0.22
CA SER A 28 -5.17 -35.08 0.49
C SER A 28 -4.34 -35.22 1.75
N VAL A 29 -4.96 -35.54 2.88
CA VAL A 29 -4.27 -35.60 4.17
C VAL A 29 -4.24 -37.03 4.71
N PHE A 30 -3.09 -37.44 5.24
CA PHE A 30 -2.91 -38.78 5.80
C PHE A 30 -2.14 -38.74 7.13
N VAL A 31 -2.30 -39.80 7.93
CA VAL A 31 -1.70 -39.95 9.25
C VAL A 31 -0.83 -41.21 9.29
N LEU A 32 0.38 -41.05 9.82
CA LEU A 32 1.31 -42.13 10.12
C LEU A 32 1.40 -42.30 11.63
N ALA A 33 1.11 -43.51 12.13
CA ALA A 33 1.18 -43.82 13.56
C ALA A 33 2.62 -44.08 14.06
N ALA A 34 3.53 -44.41 13.15
CA ALA A 34 4.93 -44.71 13.43
C ALA A 34 5.81 -44.29 12.23
N PRO A 35 7.11 -44.02 12.46
CA PRO A 35 8.07 -43.78 11.39
C PRO A 35 8.12 -44.96 10.41
N GLN A 36 8.11 -44.67 9.11
CA GLN A 36 8.10 -45.70 8.07
C GLN A 36 8.51 -45.15 6.71
N ASP A 37 8.84 -46.07 5.80
CA ASP A 37 9.03 -45.75 4.38
C ASP A 37 7.69 -45.79 3.65
N LEU A 38 7.38 -44.70 2.95
CA LEU A 38 6.25 -44.60 2.05
C LEU A 38 6.72 -44.77 0.62
N LYS A 39 5.98 -45.52 -0.19
CA LYS A 39 6.21 -45.62 -1.62
C LYS A 39 5.44 -44.50 -2.31
N ILE A 40 6.13 -43.67 -3.07
CA ILE A 40 5.56 -42.52 -3.76
C ILE A 40 5.77 -42.69 -5.26
N SER A 41 4.71 -42.44 -6.03
CA SER A 41 4.79 -42.27 -7.48
C SER A 41 4.12 -40.98 -7.87
N ALA A 42 4.80 -40.14 -8.64
CA ALA A 42 4.30 -38.84 -9.04
C ALA A 42 4.69 -38.51 -10.49
N VAL A 43 3.82 -37.78 -11.18
CA VAL A 43 4.05 -37.28 -12.53
C VAL A 43 3.82 -35.79 -12.50
N GLY A 44 4.85 -35.00 -12.76
CA GLY A 44 4.79 -33.54 -12.89
C GLY A 44 5.18 -33.10 -14.30
N ALA A 45 5.27 -31.79 -14.50
CA ALA A 45 5.65 -31.19 -15.76
C ALA A 45 6.64 -30.04 -15.56
N GLU A 46 7.64 -29.98 -16.41
CA GLU A 46 8.58 -28.86 -16.46
C GLU A 46 8.08 -27.75 -17.42
N PRO A 47 8.60 -26.52 -17.33
CA PRO A 47 8.25 -25.42 -18.24
C PRO A 47 8.61 -25.74 -19.72
N ARG A 48 7.80 -25.26 -20.69
CA ARG A 48 8.05 -25.37 -22.15
C ARG A 48 7.93 -23.98 -22.84
N PRO A 49 8.76 -23.59 -23.84
CA PRO A 49 9.80 -24.37 -24.55
C PRO A 49 11.25 -23.81 -24.45
N ASP A 50 12.23 -24.71 -24.27
CA ASP A 50 13.62 -24.71 -24.79
C ASP A 50 14.50 -23.43 -24.81
N ARG A 51 14.41 -22.54 -23.82
CA ARG A 51 15.58 -21.70 -23.45
C ARG A 51 16.07 -22.03 -22.05
N LEU A 52 16.79 -23.14 -21.93
CA LEU A 52 17.68 -23.38 -20.79
C LEU A 52 18.75 -22.26 -20.79
N ARG A 53 18.60 -21.24 -19.94
CA ARG A 53 19.73 -20.40 -19.56
C ARG A 53 20.72 -21.27 -18.79
N SER A 54 22.01 -21.17 -19.10
CA SER A 54 23.04 -21.76 -18.25
C SER A 54 22.97 -21.10 -16.87
N ARG A 55 22.95 -21.92 -15.82
CA ARG A 55 23.00 -21.45 -14.43
C ARG A 55 24.31 -20.68 -14.21
N ASP A 56 24.19 -19.36 -14.11
CA ASP A 56 25.24 -18.47 -13.62
C ASP A 56 24.95 -18.25 -12.13
N ASP A 57 25.78 -18.80 -11.26
CA ASP A 57 25.58 -18.75 -9.81
C ASP A 57 25.62 -17.31 -9.27
N ASP A 58 26.20 -16.35 -10.01
CA ASP A 58 26.26 -14.94 -9.63
C ASP A 58 25.02 -14.12 -10.10
N ASN A 59 24.25 -14.61 -11.08
CA ASN A 59 23.13 -13.88 -11.71
C ASN A 59 21.81 -14.67 -11.84
N TRP A 60 21.65 -15.79 -11.12
CA TRP A 60 20.46 -16.64 -11.21
C TRP A 60 19.16 -15.87 -10.86
N GLN A 61 18.15 -16.01 -11.70
CA GLN A 61 16.82 -15.41 -11.54
C GLN A 61 15.83 -16.55 -11.34
N ASP A 62 15.13 -16.57 -10.19
CA ASP A 62 13.83 -17.26 -10.11
C ASP A 62 12.87 -16.46 -11.00
N ASP A 63 12.72 -16.89 -12.26
CA ASP A 63 11.76 -16.33 -13.20
C ASP A 63 10.68 -17.37 -13.56
N GLU A 64 9.57 -16.92 -14.12
CA GLU A 64 8.44 -17.76 -14.52
C GLU A 64 8.84 -18.88 -15.50
N GLN A 65 10.01 -18.79 -16.14
CA GLN A 65 10.50 -19.77 -17.12
C GLN A 65 11.05 -21.05 -16.47
N THR A 66 11.25 -21.05 -15.14
CA THR A 66 11.66 -22.23 -14.37
C THR A 66 10.55 -22.83 -13.52
N THR A 67 9.41 -22.13 -13.43
CA THR A 67 8.24 -22.58 -12.65
C THR A 67 7.63 -23.83 -13.28
N TRP A 68 7.63 -24.93 -12.54
CA TRP A 68 6.98 -26.16 -13.00
C TRP A 68 5.46 -25.96 -13.07
N PRO A 69 4.83 -26.06 -14.25
CA PRO A 69 3.39 -25.89 -14.39
C PRO A 69 2.58 -26.96 -13.66
N ALA A 70 3.18 -28.09 -13.29
CA ALA A 70 2.53 -29.07 -12.44
C ALA A 70 3.53 -29.80 -11.54
N ALA A 71 3.26 -29.79 -10.24
CA ALA A 71 4.12 -30.43 -9.25
C ALA A 71 3.33 -30.88 -8.02
N ALA A 72 3.91 -31.85 -7.31
CA ALA A 72 3.41 -32.40 -6.07
C ALA A 72 4.42 -32.16 -4.94
N TRP A 73 3.92 -31.96 -3.73
CA TRP A 73 4.76 -31.85 -2.53
C TRP A 73 4.00 -32.37 -1.31
N ILE A 74 4.73 -32.65 -0.23
CA ILE A 74 4.18 -33.09 1.05
C ILE A 74 4.62 -32.11 2.13
N LEU A 75 3.65 -31.57 2.88
CA LEU A 75 3.88 -30.80 4.09
C LEU A 75 3.68 -31.66 5.33
N ASP A 76 4.52 -31.47 6.34
CA ASP A 76 4.19 -31.81 7.72
C ASP A 76 3.16 -30.79 8.24
N ALA A 77 1.92 -31.23 8.45
CA ALA A 77 0.80 -30.34 8.76
C ALA A 77 0.98 -29.58 10.09
N ARG A 78 1.81 -30.11 11.00
CA ARG A 78 2.07 -29.55 12.34
C ARG A 78 3.15 -28.48 12.32
N THR A 79 4.15 -28.63 11.48
CA THR A 79 5.33 -27.74 11.43
C THR A 79 5.34 -26.84 10.19
N ARG A 80 4.46 -27.13 9.22
CA ARG A 80 4.40 -26.54 7.87
C ARG A 80 5.69 -26.72 7.06
N ALA A 81 6.54 -27.66 7.46
CA ALA A 81 7.77 -27.94 6.72
C ALA A 81 7.45 -28.78 5.48
N VAL A 82 8.00 -28.40 4.33
CA VAL A 82 8.02 -29.25 3.13
C VAL A 82 8.97 -30.41 3.40
N VAL A 83 8.44 -31.62 3.50
CA VAL A 83 9.21 -32.85 3.77
C VAL A 83 9.51 -33.65 2.51
N TRP A 84 8.82 -33.34 1.41
CA TRP A 84 9.12 -33.88 0.08
C TRP A 84 8.57 -32.93 -1.00
N ASP A 85 9.32 -32.73 -2.08
CA ASP A 85 8.90 -31.93 -3.24
C ASP A 85 9.38 -32.60 -4.52
N LEU A 86 8.46 -32.85 -5.46
CA LEU A 86 8.76 -33.47 -6.75
C LEU A 86 9.84 -32.70 -7.53
N ARG A 87 9.92 -31.38 -7.35
CA ARG A 87 10.87 -30.50 -8.05
C ARG A 87 12.29 -30.62 -7.51
N ALA A 88 12.46 -31.13 -6.28
CA ALA A 88 13.74 -31.23 -5.58
C ALA A 88 14.32 -32.65 -5.58
N VAL A 89 13.63 -33.63 -6.17
CA VAL A 89 14.07 -35.02 -6.24
C VAL A 89 14.51 -35.43 -7.64
N ASP A 90 15.31 -36.50 -7.72
CA ASP A 90 15.72 -37.09 -8.99
C ASP A 90 14.51 -37.67 -9.74
N THR A 91 14.21 -37.09 -10.89
CA THR A 91 13.07 -37.48 -11.74
C THR A 91 13.55 -37.96 -13.09
N ARG A 92 12.84 -38.94 -13.66
CA ARG A 92 13.03 -39.34 -15.06
C ARG A 92 12.33 -38.30 -15.95
N ARG A 93 13.12 -37.59 -16.75
CA ARG A 93 12.62 -36.66 -17.78
C ARG A 93 12.20 -37.41 -19.03
N GLU A 94 11.02 -37.07 -19.54
CA GLU A 94 10.50 -37.55 -20.81
C GLU A 94 10.60 -36.45 -21.87
N SER A 95 10.73 -36.83 -23.15
CA SER A 95 10.86 -35.87 -24.27
C SER A 95 9.62 -34.97 -24.43
N ASN A 96 8.49 -35.40 -23.87
CA ASN A 96 7.23 -34.67 -23.85
C ASN A 96 7.14 -33.63 -22.69
N GLY A 97 8.22 -33.43 -21.92
CA GLY A 97 8.29 -32.47 -20.80
C GLY A 97 7.75 -33.01 -19.47
N LEU A 98 7.21 -34.24 -19.45
CA LEU A 98 6.79 -34.88 -18.22
C LEU A 98 8.01 -35.31 -17.39
N ARG A 99 7.82 -35.27 -16.07
CA ARG A 99 8.81 -35.66 -15.07
C ARG A 99 8.18 -36.72 -14.18
N ARG A 100 8.78 -37.90 -14.13
CA ARG A 100 8.26 -39.02 -13.33
C ARG A 100 9.17 -39.35 -12.17
N PHE A 101 8.56 -39.51 -11.01
CA PHE A 101 9.18 -40.03 -9.81
C PHE A 101 8.54 -41.36 -9.44
N SER A 102 9.36 -42.33 -9.03
CA SER A 102 8.91 -43.53 -8.33
C SER A 102 10.01 -43.92 -7.37
N GLY A 103 9.72 -43.90 -6.07
CA GLY A 103 10.71 -44.11 -5.03
C GLY A 103 10.09 -44.22 -3.65
N THR A 104 10.94 -44.20 -2.64
CA THR A 104 10.53 -44.28 -1.23
C THR A 104 10.96 -43.04 -0.47
N VAL A 105 10.12 -42.58 0.46
CA VAL A 105 10.42 -41.48 1.37
C VAL A 105 10.18 -41.95 2.80
N HIS A 106 11.19 -41.79 3.65
CA HIS A 106 11.07 -42.08 5.07
C HIS A 106 10.46 -40.89 5.80
N LEU A 107 9.30 -41.07 6.43
CA LEU A 107 8.65 -40.03 7.24
C LEU A 107 8.45 -40.50 8.68
N PRO A 108 8.60 -39.62 9.68
CA PRO A 108 8.28 -39.94 11.06
C PRO A 108 6.76 -40.13 11.27
N ALA A 109 6.35 -40.49 12.49
CA ALA A 109 4.93 -40.44 12.86
C ALA A 109 4.44 -38.99 12.81
N GLY A 110 3.26 -38.76 12.24
CA GLY A 110 2.73 -37.42 12.04
C GLY A 110 1.50 -37.37 11.14
N THR A 111 0.98 -36.16 10.97
CA THR A 111 -0.10 -35.82 10.01
C THR A 111 0.52 -35.03 8.87
N TYR A 112 0.24 -35.44 7.64
CA TYR A 112 0.88 -34.89 6.44
C TYR A 112 -0.16 -34.49 5.40
N GLU A 113 0.05 -33.34 4.78
CA GLU A 113 -0.74 -32.86 3.65
C GLU A 113 0.02 -33.11 2.36
N ALA A 114 -0.55 -33.96 1.50
CA ALA A 114 -0.07 -34.18 0.15
C ALA A 114 -0.80 -33.24 -0.79
N HIS A 115 -0.07 -32.31 -1.39
CA HIS A 115 -0.59 -31.33 -2.32
C HIS A 115 -0.20 -31.69 -3.75
N TYR A 116 -1.07 -31.30 -4.67
CA TYR A 116 -0.77 -31.28 -6.09
C TYR A 116 -1.34 -30.00 -6.70
N ALA A 117 -0.51 -29.26 -7.43
CA ALA A 117 -0.94 -28.14 -8.24
C ALA A 117 -0.79 -28.46 -9.74
N SER A 118 -1.86 -28.24 -10.51
CA SER A 118 -1.94 -28.41 -11.96
C SER A 118 -2.32 -27.07 -12.60
N TYR A 119 -1.30 -26.34 -13.08
CA TYR A 119 -1.42 -25.09 -13.83
C TYR A 119 -0.69 -25.18 -15.20
N PRO A 120 -0.93 -26.23 -16.02
CA PRO A 120 -0.35 -26.38 -17.35
C PRO A 120 -0.84 -25.38 -18.40
N ALA A 121 -1.90 -24.62 -18.09
CA ALA A 121 -2.45 -23.65 -19.01
C ALA A 121 -1.54 -22.42 -19.10
N SER A 122 -1.00 -22.15 -20.28
CA SER A 122 -0.22 -20.93 -20.56
C SER A 122 -1.08 -19.79 -21.12
N SER A 123 -2.34 -20.07 -21.45
CA SER A 123 -3.32 -19.07 -21.84
C SER A 123 -4.73 -19.45 -21.37
N VAL A 124 -5.53 -18.44 -21.06
CA VAL A 124 -6.95 -18.57 -20.71
C VAL A 124 -7.72 -17.65 -21.65
N SER A 125 -8.72 -18.17 -22.32
CA SER A 125 -9.61 -17.39 -23.20
C SER A 125 -11.06 -17.62 -22.82
N TRP A 126 -11.86 -16.57 -22.95
CA TRP A 126 -13.27 -16.55 -22.59
C TRP A 126 -14.10 -15.93 -23.72
N ASN A 127 -15.32 -16.45 -23.91
CA ASN A 127 -16.28 -15.94 -24.90
C ASN A 127 -17.50 -15.33 -24.18
N GLY A 128 -17.51 -14.01 -23.99
CA GLY A 128 -18.66 -13.20 -23.52
C GLY A 128 -18.31 -11.72 -23.28
N ASP A 129 -19.27 -10.91 -22.80
CA ASP A 129 -19.12 -9.46 -22.51
C ASP A 129 -18.66 -9.19 -21.06
N ILE A 130 -17.81 -8.18 -20.89
CA ILE A 130 -16.94 -7.96 -19.72
C ILE A 130 -17.67 -7.22 -18.58
N ASN A 131 -18.07 -7.93 -17.50
CA ASN A 131 -18.13 -7.37 -16.13
C ASN A 131 -18.46 -8.42 -15.03
N ILE A 132 -17.65 -9.48 -14.85
CA ILE A 132 -17.94 -10.52 -13.85
C ILE A 132 -16.67 -11.17 -13.28
N SER A 133 -16.67 -11.53 -11.98
CA SER A 133 -15.53 -12.20 -11.33
C SER A 133 -15.33 -13.65 -11.83
N LEU A 134 -14.08 -14.15 -11.82
CA LEU A 134 -13.73 -15.49 -12.31
C LEU A 134 -14.48 -16.64 -11.58
N LYS A 135 -14.82 -16.44 -10.29
CA LYS A 135 -15.61 -17.39 -9.48
C LYS A 135 -17.07 -17.51 -9.96
N GLU A 136 -17.70 -16.40 -10.35
CA GLU A 136 -19.07 -16.41 -10.90
C GLU A 136 -19.12 -17.12 -12.27
N ILE A 137 -18.04 -17.03 -13.05
CA ILE A 137 -17.90 -17.71 -14.35
C ILE A 137 -17.75 -19.24 -14.19
N ILE A 138 -17.04 -19.71 -13.16
CA ILE A 138 -16.85 -21.15 -12.90
C ILE A 138 -18.15 -21.80 -12.41
N GLN A 139 -18.94 -21.11 -11.58
CA GLN A 139 -20.27 -21.58 -11.15
C GLN A 139 -21.27 -21.69 -12.32
N LEU A 140 -21.08 -20.93 -13.41
CA LEU A 140 -21.97 -20.92 -14.58
C LEU A 140 -21.68 -21.99 -15.64
N GLY A 141 -20.74 -22.90 -15.41
CA GLY A 141 -20.60 -24.14 -16.17
C GLY A 141 -20.53 -23.98 -17.70
N ARG A 142 -19.30 -23.90 -18.22
CA ARG A 142 -18.88 -24.08 -19.64
C ARG A 142 -18.67 -22.83 -20.50
N ARG A 143 -17.72 -21.92 -20.18
CA ARG A 143 -17.18 -20.95 -21.18
C ARG A 143 -15.69 -20.59 -21.09
N VAL A 144 -14.89 -21.30 -20.29
CA VAL A 144 -13.44 -21.04 -20.19
C VAL A 144 -12.66 -22.05 -21.03
N LYS A 145 -11.78 -21.58 -21.92
CA LYS A 145 -10.87 -22.41 -22.69
C LYS A 145 -9.44 -22.19 -22.23
N TYR A 146 -8.80 -23.27 -21.78
CA TYR A 146 -7.38 -23.31 -21.44
C TYR A 146 -6.57 -23.72 -22.66
N GLY A 147 -5.49 -23.00 -22.93
CA GLY A 147 -4.53 -23.30 -24.00
C GLY A 147 -3.14 -23.56 -23.43
N GLY A 148 -2.26 -24.12 -24.26
CA GLY A 148 -0.88 -24.43 -23.88
C GLY A 148 -0.48 -25.86 -24.19
N PRO A 149 0.84 -26.15 -24.24
CA PRO A 149 1.37 -27.37 -24.84
C PRO A 149 0.88 -28.64 -24.16
N TYR A 150 0.77 -28.65 -22.83
CA TYR A 150 0.28 -29.81 -22.06
C TYR A 150 -1.25 -29.98 -22.13
N VAL A 151 -1.99 -28.89 -22.40
CA VAL A 151 -3.45 -28.92 -22.57
C VAL A 151 -3.81 -29.42 -23.96
N GLU A 152 -3.18 -28.88 -25.00
CA GLU A 152 -3.40 -29.24 -26.41
C GLU A 152 -3.03 -30.69 -26.72
N THR A 153 -1.98 -31.21 -26.08
CA THR A 153 -1.57 -32.60 -26.21
C THR A 153 -2.26 -33.54 -25.24
N GLU A 154 -3.16 -33.01 -24.38
CA GLU A 154 -3.84 -33.72 -23.29
C GLU A 154 -2.91 -34.41 -22.27
N LEU A 155 -1.61 -34.11 -22.28
CA LEU A 155 -0.62 -34.70 -21.37
C LEU A 155 -0.92 -34.39 -19.90
N TYR A 156 -1.62 -33.29 -19.61
CA TYR A 156 -2.05 -32.95 -18.25
C TYR A 156 -2.92 -34.04 -17.60
N LYS A 157 -3.61 -34.87 -18.38
CA LYS A 157 -4.41 -36.00 -17.85
C LYS A 157 -3.55 -37.07 -17.16
N GLN A 158 -2.24 -37.07 -17.40
CA GLN A 158 -1.29 -38.00 -16.77
C GLN A 158 -0.73 -37.49 -15.45
N PHE A 159 -1.03 -36.24 -15.08
CA PHE A 159 -0.62 -35.65 -13.82
C PHE A 159 -1.25 -36.40 -12.65
N GLY A 160 -0.44 -36.62 -11.62
CA GLY A 160 -0.95 -37.26 -10.41
C GLY A 160 0.12 -37.59 -9.39
N LEU A 161 -0.38 -37.97 -8.21
CA LEU A 161 0.39 -38.37 -7.04
C LEU A 161 -0.30 -39.57 -6.40
N ASN A 162 0.46 -40.64 -6.17
CA ASN A 162 0.06 -41.81 -5.41
C ASN A 162 1.06 -42.03 -4.28
N ILE A 163 0.54 -42.24 -3.06
CA ILE A 163 1.33 -42.57 -1.87
C ILE A 163 0.76 -43.86 -1.26
N GLU A 164 1.61 -44.86 -1.10
CA GLU A 164 1.29 -46.16 -0.50
C GLU A 164 2.12 -46.37 0.78
N GLY A 165 1.49 -46.85 1.85
CA GLY A 165 2.15 -47.11 3.13
C GLY A 165 1.24 -47.69 4.20
N ALA A 166 1.78 -47.94 5.39
CA ALA A 166 1.04 -48.39 6.57
C ALA A 166 0.56 -47.17 7.39
N GLY A 167 -0.54 -46.56 6.93
CA GLY A 167 -1.16 -45.41 7.59
C GLY A 167 -2.67 -45.39 7.38
N ARG A 168 -3.28 -44.22 7.57
CA ARG A 168 -4.70 -44.00 7.26
C ARG A 168 -4.93 -42.62 6.67
N ILE A 169 -6.03 -42.46 5.95
CA ILE A 169 -6.55 -41.14 5.58
C ILE A 169 -6.88 -40.37 6.86
N ALA A 170 -6.53 -39.08 6.89
CA ALA A 170 -6.81 -38.22 8.01
C ALA A 170 -8.31 -37.90 8.12
N THR A 171 -8.81 -37.82 9.34
CA THR A 171 -10.15 -37.28 9.63
C THR A 171 -10.06 -35.76 9.74
N GLN A 172 -11.21 -35.08 9.71
CA GLN A 172 -11.24 -33.63 9.92
C GLN A 172 -10.64 -33.22 11.28
N ASP A 173 -10.82 -34.05 12.32
CA ASP A 173 -10.26 -33.80 13.64
C ASP A 173 -8.72 -33.90 13.63
N ASP A 174 -8.15 -34.83 12.86
CA ASP A 174 -6.69 -34.93 12.71
C ASP A 174 -6.11 -33.68 12.02
N ILE A 175 -6.80 -33.20 10.98
CA ILE A 175 -6.42 -32.00 10.23
C ILE A 175 -6.46 -30.79 11.16
N HIS A 176 -7.61 -30.56 11.81
CA HIS A 176 -7.77 -29.47 12.77
C HIS A 176 -6.75 -29.52 13.91
N ALA A 177 -6.48 -30.70 14.47
CA ALA A 177 -5.50 -30.85 15.54
C ALA A 177 -4.07 -30.54 15.09
N ALA A 178 -3.70 -30.96 13.86
CA ALA A 178 -2.39 -30.66 13.30
C ALA A 178 -2.21 -29.16 13.04
N HIS A 179 -3.21 -28.50 12.43
CA HIS A 179 -3.21 -27.05 12.21
C HIS A 179 -3.22 -26.26 13.51
N ALA A 180 -4.01 -26.71 14.49
CA ALA A 180 -4.06 -26.11 15.82
C ALA A 180 -2.69 -26.15 16.49
N ALA A 181 -1.90 -27.22 16.32
CA ALA A 181 -0.57 -27.31 16.91
C ALA A 181 0.43 -26.29 16.31
N PHE A 182 0.28 -25.89 15.05
CA PHE A 182 1.08 -24.80 14.49
C PHE A 182 0.63 -23.42 15.01
N THR A 183 -0.69 -23.21 15.07
CA THR A 183 -1.32 -21.94 15.45
C THR A 183 -1.45 -21.73 16.96
N GLU A 184 -1.25 -22.75 17.79
CA GLU A 184 -1.31 -22.65 19.26
C GLU A 184 -0.29 -21.64 19.82
N SER A 185 0.85 -21.52 19.14
CA SER A 185 1.88 -20.54 19.48
C SER A 185 1.66 -19.16 18.85
N ALA A 186 0.64 -18.97 18.02
CA ALA A 186 0.38 -17.70 17.37
C ALA A 186 -0.10 -16.65 18.38
N ILE A 187 0.45 -15.45 18.27
CA ILE A 187 -0.04 -14.24 18.94
C ILE A 187 -0.82 -13.35 17.96
N VAL A 188 -0.49 -13.44 16.68
CA VAL A 188 -1.15 -12.76 15.57
C VAL A 188 -1.24 -13.73 14.39
N SER A 189 -2.39 -13.75 13.72
CA SER A 189 -2.60 -14.42 12.43
C SER A 189 -3.38 -13.47 11.55
N LEU A 190 -2.81 -13.13 10.40
CA LEU A 190 -3.36 -12.26 9.38
C LEU A 190 -3.50 -13.07 8.11
N VAL A 191 -4.74 -13.37 7.71
CA VAL A 191 -5.08 -13.99 6.42
C VAL A 191 -5.99 -12.99 5.70
N PRO A 192 -5.46 -12.19 4.75
CA PRO A 192 -6.25 -11.17 4.07
C PRO A 192 -7.23 -11.78 3.08
N ASP A 193 -8.34 -11.09 2.83
CA ASP A 193 -9.15 -11.32 1.64
C ASP A 193 -8.48 -10.68 0.41
N ARG A 194 -8.90 -11.09 -0.80
CA ARG A 194 -8.42 -10.48 -2.05
C ARG A 194 -8.71 -8.97 -2.05
N ASN A 195 -7.77 -8.16 -2.55
CA ASN A 195 -7.90 -6.71 -2.66
C ASN A 195 -8.20 -6.03 -1.31
N SER A 196 -7.55 -6.50 -0.24
CA SER A 196 -7.78 -6.01 1.11
C SER A 196 -6.49 -5.96 1.92
N SER A 197 -6.49 -5.12 2.93
CA SER A 197 -5.41 -5.04 3.92
C SER A 197 -5.98 -5.28 5.30
N ILE A 198 -5.26 -6.04 6.12
CA ILE A 198 -5.67 -6.36 7.49
C ILE A 198 -4.53 -6.07 8.47
N ARG A 199 -4.91 -5.80 9.72
CA ARG A 199 -3.94 -5.54 10.79
C ARG A 199 -4.38 -6.10 12.13
N LYS A 200 -3.41 -6.30 13.02
CA LYS A 200 -3.67 -6.66 14.42
C LYS A 200 -2.61 -6.09 15.34
N GLY A 201 -3.04 -5.39 16.38
CA GLY A 201 -2.17 -4.85 17.42
C GLY A 201 -1.90 -5.85 18.55
N PHE A 202 -0.70 -5.78 19.12
CA PHE A 202 -0.29 -6.56 20.29
C PHE A 202 0.72 -5.79 21.15
N GLU A 203 0.67 -6.00 22.46
CA GLU A 203 1.58 -5.43 23.44
C GLU A 203 2.59 -6.49 23.89
N ILE A 204 3.88 -6.12 23.84
CA ILE A 204 4.98 -6.88 24.42
C ILE A 204 5.29 -6.27 25.79
N THR A 205 5.15 -7.03 26.87
CA THR A 205 5.37 -6.53 28.25
C THR A 205 6.80 -6.76 28.77
N ARG A 206 7.55 -7.63 28.09
CA ARG A 206 8.94 -7.98 28.40
C ARG A 206 9.64 -8.43 27.12
N PRO A 207 10.98 -8.32 27.01
CA PRO A 207 11.71 -8.77 25.83
C PRO A 207 11.28 -10.18 25.40
N THR A 208 10.88 -10.33 24.14
CA THR A 208 10.24 -11.54 23.61
C THR A 208 10.77 -11.87 22.23
N SER A 209 11.15 -13.13 22.02
CA SER A 209 11.47 -13.66 20.70
C SER A 209 10.18 -14.02 19.96
N VAL A 210 9.96 -13.41 18.80
CA VAL A 210 8.77 -13.61 17.96
C VAL A 210 9.20 -14.18 16.61
N GLU A 211 8.75 -15.39 16.30
CA GLU A 211 8.92 -15.97 14.96
C GLU A 211 7.90 -15.33 14.01
N VAL A 212 8.39 -14.78 12.91
CA VAL A 212 7.59 -14.33 11.77
C VAL A 212 7.51 -15.49 10.79
N TYR A 213 6.29 -15.88 10.41
CA TYR A 213 6.02 -16.80 9.32
C TYR A 213 5.07 -16.09 8.35
N ALA A 214 5.58 -15.62 7.21
CA ALA A 214 4.80 -14.87 6.24
C ALA A 214 5.00 -15.44 4.84
N ILE A 215 3.91 -15.50 4.06
CA ILE A 215 3.90 -15.95 2.66
C ILE A 215 3.08 -14.94 1.86
N GLY A 216 3.63 -14.49 0.73
CA GLY A 216 3.05 -13.44 -0.09
C GLY A 216 3.61 -13.42 -1.51
N GLU A 217 3.21 -12.42 -2.29
CA GLU A 217 3.64 -12.17 -3.67
C GLU A 217 4.56 -10.96 -3.70
N LEU A 218 5.82 -11.20 -4.07
CA LEU A 218 6.81 -10.14 -4.29
C LEU A 218 7.58 -10.40 -5.58
N ARG A 219 7.98 -9.31 -6.24
CA ARG A 219 8.91 -9.32 -7.36
C ARG A 219 10.08 -8.38 -7.05
N ARG A 220 11.11 -8.38 -7.90
CA ARG A 220 12.25 -7.47 -7.72
C ARG A 220 11.86 -6.00 -7.92
N ASP A 221 10.81 -5.77 -8.69
CA ASP A 221 10.31 -4.47 -9.16
C ASP A 221 9.01 -4.05 -8.48
N GLY A 222 8.47 -4.84 -7.53
CA GLY A 222 7.25 -4.47 -6.81
C GLY A 222 6.85 -5.47 -5.74
N ASP A 223 6.17 -4.95 -4.73
CA ASP A 223 5.62 -5.72 -3.61
C ASP A 223 4.08 -5.72 -3.74
N PHE A 224 3.45 -6.90 -3.86
CA PHE A 224 2.02 -7.03 -4.18
C PHE A 224 1.24 -7.50 -2.95
N ASP A 225 1.59 -8.69 -2.45
CA ASP A 225 1.03 -9.28 -1.24
C ASP A 225 2.13 -9.40 -0.20
N PHE A 226 2.10 -8.56 0.83
CA PHE A 226 3.21 -8.48 1.77
C PHE A 226 2.81 -7.93 3.14
N GLY A 227 3.65 -8.21 4.14
CA GLY A 227 3.44 -7.78 5.51
C GLY A 227 4.54 -6.89 6.05
N TRP A 228 4.20 -6.13 7.09
CA TRP A 228 5.17 -5.40 7.91
C TRP A 228 4.74 -5.36 9.37
N ILE A 229 5.68 -5.08 10.27
CA ILE A 229 5.43 -4.88 11.68
C ILE A 229 5.96 -3.51 12.06
N MET A 230 5.12 -2.71 12.70
CA MET A 230 5.45 -1.38 13.19
C MET A 230 5.41 -1.36 14.72
N ASN A 231 6.41 -0.73 15.33
CA ASN A 231 6.29 -0.29 16.72
C ASN A 231 5.36 0.93 16.75
N ALA A 232 4.19 0.78 17.37
CA ALA A 232 3.15 1.79 17.40
C ALA A 232 3.50 3.00 18.28
N ASP A 233 4.37 2.82 19.28
CA ASP A 233 4.82 3.92 20.16
C ASP A 233 5.76 4.87 19.42
N THR A 234 6.61 4.33 18.55
CA THR A 234 7.59 5.12 17.78
C THR A 234 7.17 5.37 16.34
N ARG A 235 6.11 4.72 15.86
CA ARG A 235 5.65 4.70 14.45
C ARG A 235 6.75 4.32 13.45
N LYS A 236 7.60 3.36 13.84
CA LYS A 236 8.69 2.89 12.98
C LYS A 236 8.48 1.43 12.63
N ARG A 237 8.61 1.11 11.34
CA ARG A 237 8.67 -0.29 10.89
C ARG A 237 9.89 -0.95 11.51
N VAL A 238 9.67 -2.06 12.19
CA VAL A 238 10.73 -2.90 12.78
C VAL A 238 10.99 -4.14 11.93
N TRP A 239 10.09 -4.45 11.01
CA TRP A 239 10.21 -5.52 10.04
C TRP A 239 9.32 -5.25 8.83
N THR A 240 9.78 -5.59 7.64
CA THR A 240 9.02 -5.53 6.38
C THR A 240 9.40 -6.74 5.54
N MET A 241 8.41 -7.43 4.98
CA MET A 241 8.63 -8.48 4.01
C MET A 241 9.13 -7.86 2.70
N THR A 242 10.30 -8.27 2.23
CA THR A 242 10.93 -7.74 1.01
C THR A 242 11.43 -8.89 0.13
N TYR A 243 11.54 -8.66 -1.18
CA TYR A 243 12.02 -9.70 -2.09
C TYR A 243 13.42 -10.22 -1.68
N ALA A 244 14.33 -9.30 -1.30
CA ALA A 244 15.69 -9.66 -0.88
C ALA A 244 15.77 -10.35 0.50
N GLY A 245 14.80 -10.08 1.39
CA GLY A 245 14.72 -10.67 2.74
C GLY A 245 13.89 -11.95 2.82
N THR A 246 13.47 -12.51 1.69
CA THR A 246 12.60 -13.69 1.64
C THR A 246 13.23 -14.82 0.83
N ASP A 247 12.78 -16.04 1.10
CA ASP A 247 13.09 -17.24 0.32
C ASP A 247 11.94 -17.55 -0.68
N PRO A 248 12.19 -18.33 -1.73
CA PRO A 248 11.11 -18.84 -2.58
C PRO A 248 10.13 -19.70 -1.77
N ALA A 249 8.82 -19.43 -1.86
CA ALA A 249 7.79 -20.21 -1.16
C ALA A 249 7.28 -21.42 -1.96
N GLY A 250 7.93 -21.73 -3.10
CA GLY A 250 7.50 -22.75 -4.04
C GLY A 250 6.35 -22.30 -4.95
N GLY A 251 5.96 -23.17 -5.88
CA GLY A 251 5.08 -22.78 -7.00
C GLY A 251 5.71 -21.73 -7.90
N ALA A 252 4.96 -20.68 -8.21
CA ALA A 252 5.41 -19.54 -9.01
C ALA A 252 6.54 -18.76 -8.33
N ALA A 253 7.48 -18.24 -9.13
CA ALA A 253 8.66 -17.50 -8.65
C ALA A 253 8.34 -16.28 -7.75
N LYS A 254 7.17 -15.67 -7.99
CA LYS A 254 6.66 -14.52 -7.23
C LYS A 254 6.18 -14.88 -5.83
N ASN A 255 5.95 -16.17 -5.54
CA ASN A 255 5.62 -16.63 -4.20
C ASN A 255 6.86 -16.57 -3.33
N ARG A 256 6.83 -15.71 -2.33
CA ARG A 256 7.94 -15.49 -1.39
C ARG A 256 7.50 -15.85 0.01
N MET A 257 8.45 -16.31 0.82
CA MET A 257 8.24 -16.56 2.24
C MET A 257 9.32 -15.94 3.11
N ALA A 258 8.91 -15.41 4.25
CA ALA A 258 9.80 -15.05 5.34
C ALA A 258 9.59 -16.00 6.51
N ARG A 259 10.68 -16.57 7.01
CA ARG A 259 10.70 -17.32 8.27
C ARG A 259 11.90 -16.89 9.10
N GLU A 260 11.68 -15.96 10.02
CA GLU A 260 12.74 -15.37 10.83
C GLU A 260 12.28 -15.13 12.28
N THR A 261 13.22 -14.84 13.18
CA THR A 261 12.92 -14.56 14.58
C THR A 261 13.36 -13.16 14.96
N LEU A 262 12.40 -12.31 15.34
CA LEU A 262 12.61 -10.96 15.83
C LEU A 262 12.77 -10.95 17.35
N GLN A 263 13.63 -10.08 17.86
CA GLN A 263 13.73 -9.78 19.28
C GLN A 263 13.02 -8.46 19.58
N LEU A 264 11.76 -8.55 20.01
CA LEU A 264 10.95 -7.38 20.31
C LEU A 264 11.17 -6.92 21.76
N LYS A 265 11.32 -5.61 21.93
CA LYS A 265 11.40 -4.95 23.24
C LYS A 265 9.99 -4.73 23.79
N PRO A 266 9.84 -4.39 25.08
CA PRO A 266 8.56 -3.94 25.59
C PRO A 266 8.02 -2.74 24.81
N GLY A 267 6.73 -2.75 24.51
CA GLY A 267 6.05 -1.71 23.74
C GLY A 267 4.81 -2.22 23.01
N HIS A 268 4.14 -1.32 22.31
CA HIS A 268 2.99 -1.64 21.48
C HIS A 268 3.41 -1.82 20.03
N TYR A 269 2.87 -2.84 19.38
CA TYR A 269 3.16 -3.20 18.02
C TYR A 269 1.87 -3.42 17.24
N VAL A 270 1.96 -3.21 15.93
CA VAL A 270 0.90 -3.56 14.99
C VAL A 270 1.53 -4.29 13.82
N ALA A 271 0.94 -5.44 13.50
CA ALA A 271 1.31 -6.22 12.33
C ALA A 271 0.27 -5.95 11.23
N TYR A 272 0.74 -5.75 10.02
CA TYR A 272 -0.06 -5.51 8.82
C TYR A 272 0.22 -6.57 7.77
N PHE A 273 -0.79 -6.90 6.98
CA PHE A 273 -0.63 -7.65 5.76
C PHE A 273 -1.58 -7.09 4.70
N ALA A 274 -1.04 -6.71 3.54
CA ALA A 274 -1.78 -6.21 2.40
C ALA A 274 -1.85 -7.28 1.31
N CYS A 275 -2.98 -7.37 0.62
CA CYS A 275 -3.21 -8.25 -0.51
C CYS A 275 -3.86 -7.48 -1.66
N ASP A 276 -3.32 -7.66 -2.85
CA ASP A 276 -3.83 -7.09 -4.09
C ASP A 276 -4.88 -8.01 -4.73
N ASP A 277 -5.20 -7.76 -6.00
CA ASP A 277 -6.23 -8.49 -6.73
C ASP A 277 -5.66 -9.64 -7.58
N SER A 278 -4.35 -9.90 -7.59
CA SER A 278 -3.74 -10.70 -8.64
C SER A 278 -3.45 -12.16 -8.25
N HIS A 279 -3.20 -12.48 -6.97
CA HIS A 279 -2.76 -13.84 -6.58
C HIS A 279 -3.07 -14.23 -5.13
N SER A 280 -4.25 -14.81 -4.88
CA SER A 280 -4.73 -15.12 -3.53
C SER A 280 -5.15 -16.60 -3.35
N PRO A 281 -5.28 -17.11 -2.11
CA PRO A 281 -5.72 -18.49 -1.81
C PRO A 281 -7.01 -18.92 -2.49
N ASN A 282 -7.86 -17.95 -2.82
CA ASN A 282 -9.16 -18.14 -3.43
C ASN A 282 -9.15 -18.06 -4.97
N ASP A 283 -8.09 -17.52 -5.58
CA ASP A 283 -7.94 -17.39 -7.03
C ASP A 283 -6.46 -17.19 -7.42
N TRP A 284 -5.73 -18.30 -7.45
CA TRP A 284 -4.33 -18.30 -7.88
C TRP A 284 -4.23 -18.08 -9.39
N ASN A 285 -3.62 -16.97 -9.82
CA ASN A 285 -3.34 -16.74 -11.25
C ASN A 285 -2.20 -17.61 -11.82
N ASN A 286 -1.42 -18.29 -10.97
CA ASN A 286 -0.33 -19.20 -11.32
C ASN A 286 -0.21 -20.32 -10.24
N VAL A 287 0.80 -21.19 -10.31
CA VAL A 287 1.01 -22.27 -9.33
C VAL A 287 1.14 -21.69 -7.91
N PRO A 288 0.33 -22.13 -6.94
CA PRO A 288 0.32 -21.59 -5.58
C PRO A 288 1.62 -21.88 -4.82
N ALA A 289 1.85 -21.13 -3.73
CA ALA A 289 2.90 -21.45 -2.78
C ALA A 289 2.75 -22.86 -2.20
N THR A 290 3.83 -23.41 -1.67
CA THR A 290 3.82 -24.75 -1.04
C THR A 290 2.94 -24.80 0.21
N ASP A 291 2.71 -23.67 0.88
CA ASP A 291 1.78 -23.57 2.00
C ASP A 291 0.70 -22.50 1.74
N PRO A 292 -0.29 -22.81 0.86
CA PRO A 292 -1.29 -21.83 0.43
C PRO A 292 -2.30 -21.47 1.53
N GLU A 293 -2.44 -22.31 2.55
CA GLU A 293 -3.36 -22.10 3.68
C GLU A 293 -2.87 -21.01 4.64
N PHE A 294 -1.56 -20.77 4.67
CA PHE A 294 -0.93 -19.73 5.51
C PHE A 294 -0.46 -18.53 4.69
N TRP A 295 -1.05 -18.29 3.52
CA TRP A 295 -0.88 -17.02 2.80
C TRP A 295 -1.31 -15.86 3.70
N GLY A 296 -0.45 -14.86 3.83
CA GLY A 296 -0.56 -13.87 4.88
C GLY A 296 0.62 -13.92 5.86
N MET A 297 0.37 -13.58 7.12
CA MET A 297 1.40 -13.53 8.15
C MET A 297 0.90 -14.08 9.49
N THR A 298 1.70 -14.96 10.08
CA THR A 298 1.52 -15.50 11.42
C THR A 298 2.73 -15.17 12.28
N LEU A 299 2.49 -14.51 13.42
CA LEU A 299 3.52 -14.22 14.43
C LEU A 299 3.39 -15.20 15.58
N ARG A 300 4.49 -15.87 15.94
CA ARG A 300 4.48 -16.98 16.90
C ARG A 300 5.46 -16.75 18.04
N VAL A 301 5.05 -17.14 19.25
CA VAL A 301 5.90 -17.17 20.44
C VAL A 301 5.90 -18.60 20.98
N ALA A 302 7.04 -19.28 20.81
CA ALA A 302 7.19 -20.70 21.12
C ALA A 302 7.03 -20.98 22.62
N ASP A 303 7.67 -20.18 23.48
CA ASP A 303 7.56 -20.35 24.93
C ASP A 303 6.18 -19.93 25.44
N ARG A 304 5.45 -20.89 26.02
CA ARG A 304 4.07 -20.67 26.51
C ARG A 304 3.98 -19.62 27.61
N ALA A 305 4.96 -19.56 28.51
CA ALA A 305 4.97 -18.59 29.61
C ALA A 305 5.19 -17.15 29.08
N THR A 306 6.02 -17.00 28.04
CA THR A 306 6.26 -15.74 27.32
C THR A 306 5.08 -15.34 26.47
N ARG A 307 4.47 -16.28 25.75
CA ARG A 307 3.25 -16.04 25.00
C ARG A 307 2.12 -15.50 25.88
N ALA A 308 1.96 -16.02 27.10
CA ALA A 308 0.96 -15.54 28.06
C ALA A 308 1.19 -14.10 28.55
N SER A 309 2.37 -13.52 28.29
CA SER A 309 2.69 -12.13 28.62
C SER A 309 2.50 -11.15 27.45
N VAL A 310 2.16 -11.65 26.26
CA VAL A 310 1.73 -10.83 25.12
C VAL A 310 0.24 -10.53 25.28
N LYS A 311 -0.14 -9.26 25.21
CA LYS A 311 -1.53 -8.82 25.39
C LYS A 311 -2.10 -8.29 24.07
N PRO A 312 -3.42 -8.38 23.85
CA PRO A 312 -4.05 -7.67 22.74
C PRO A 312 -3.88 -6.16 22.92
N TYR A 313 -3.73 -5.45 21.81
CA TYR A 313 -3.66 -4.00 21.78
C TYR A 313 -4.51 -3.49 20.61
N GLU A 314 -5.43 -2.57 20.89
CA GLU A 314 -6.22 -1.91 19.86
C GLU A 314 -5.43 -0.74 19.31
N TYR A 315 -4.97 -0.87 18.07
CA TYR A 315 -4.18 0.16 17.40
C TYR A 315 -5.06 1.10 16.59
N GLU A 316 -4.80 2.39 16.76
CA GLU A 316 -5.47 3.49 16.09
C GLU A 316 -4.42 4.52 15.62
N PRO A 317 -4.16 4.69 14.31
CA PRO A 317 -3.13 5.62 13.84
C PRO A 317 -3.42 7.09 14.16
N VAL A 318 -4.69 7.47 14.30
CA VAL A 318 -5.07 8.85 14.63
C VAL A 318 -5.83 8.87 15.96
N PRO A 319 -5.25 9.44 17.03
CA PRO A 319 -5.85 9.38 18.37
C PRO A 319 -7.26 10.01 18.40
N PRO A 320 -8.30 9.26 18.81
CA PRO A 320 -9.68 9.73 18.76
C PRO A 320 -9.90 11.01 19.57
N GLY A 321 -10.51 12.02 18.93
CA GLY A 321 -10.82 13.31 19.55
C GLY A 321 -9.61 14.19 19.87
N GLN A 322 -8.42 13.88 19.34
CA GLN A 322 -7.20 14.68 19.55
C GLN A 322 -6.76 15.46 18.31
N THR A 323 -7.54 15.41 17.23
CA THR A 323 -7.22 16.10 15.98
C THR A 323 -7.47 17.60 16.08
N ILE A 324 -6.56 18.37 15.48
CA ILE A 324 -6.69 19.80 15.20
C ILE A 324 -7.40 19.99 13.85
N VAL A 325 -6.97 19.23 12.85
CA VAL A 325 -7.60 19.13 11.53
C VAL A 325 -7.80 17.66 11.20
N SER A 326 -8.93 17.34 10.59
CA SER A 326 -9.24 16.01 10.07
C SER A 326 -10.06 16.17 8.80
N MET A 327 -9.42 15.99 7.65
CA MET A 327 -10.04 15.97 6.33
C MET A 327 -9.80 14.58 5.75
N ILE A 328 -10.68 13.65 6.08
CA ILE A 328 -10.58 12.23 5.68
C ILE A 328 -11.82 11.84 4.86
N GLY A 329 -11.73 10.70 4.18
CA GLY A 329 -12.79 10.26 3.28
C GLY A 329 -12.95 11.22 2.11
N ILE A 330 -11.82 11.56 1.49
CA ILE A 330 -11.76 12.40 0.29
C ILE A 330 -12.17 11.53 -0.92
N HIS A 331 -13.11 12.04 -1.73
CA HIS A 331 -13.54 11.42 -3.00
C HIS A 331 -12.80 12.02 -4.21
N ASP A 332 -13.11 11.56 -5.41
CA ASP A 332 -12.54 12.09 -6.66
C ASP A 332 -12.85 13.58 -6.85
N ASP A 333 -11.94 14.28 -7.53
CA ASP A 333 -12.05 15.70 -7.91
C ASP A 333 -12.33 16.65 -6.72
N GLU A 334 -11.94 16.26 -5.51
CA GLU A 334 -12.22 17.03 -4.31
C GLU A 334 -11.04 17.93 -3.93
N MET A 335 -11.36 19.18 -3.60
CA MET A 335 -10.46 20.11 -2.93
C MET A 335 -11.09 20.50 -1.59
N ARG A 336 -10.47 20.10 -0.48
CA ARG A 336 -10.90 20.48 0.88
C ARG A 336 -9.86 21.34 1.55
N SER A 337 -10.33 22.30 2.34
CA SER A 337 -9.46 23.12 3.18
C SER A 337 -10.00 23.28 4.60
N ALA A 338 -9.10 23.45 5.55
CA ALA A 338 -9.42 23.74 6.94
C ALA A 338 -8.31 24.58 7.57
N GLY A 339 -8.71 25.67 8.23
CA GLY A 339 -7.77 26.54 8.93
C GLY A 339 -7.71 26.27 10.43
N PHE A 340 -6.57 26.57 11.05
CA PHE A 340 -6.41 26.59 12.50
C PHE A 340 -5.42 27.68 12.94
N ALA A 341 -5.50 28.07 14.22
CA ALA A 341 -4.52 28.98 14.83
C ALA A 341 -3.73 28.25 15.91
N LEU A 342 -2.41 28.39 15.90
CA LEU A 342 -1.52 27.99 16.99
C LEU A 342 -1.22 29.18 17.88
N ARG A 343 -1.54 29.08 19.17
CA ARG A 343 -1.26 30.15 20.14
C ARG A 343 0.18 30.18 20.63
N ARG A 344 0.92 29.11 20.38
CA ARG A 344 2.33 28.93 20.71
C ARG A 344 2.97 27.95 19.72
N PRO A 345 4.30 27.98 19.54
CA PRO A 345 5.00 26.96 18.76
C PRO A 345 4.70 25.55 19.28
N MET A 346 4.54 24.61 18.36
CA MET A 346 4.15 23.23 18.67
C MET A 346 4.60 22.25 17.59
N ASP A 347 5.03 21.07 18.04
CA ASP A 347 5.23 19.92 17.18
C ASP A 347 3.88 19.26 16.87
N LEU A 348 3.57 19.17 15.59
CA LEU A 348 2.37 18.55 15.06
C LEU A 348 2.74 17.23 14.41
N HIS A 349 1.97 16.19 14.71
CA HIS A 349 1.99 14.95 13.95
C HIS A 349 1.01 15.04 12.80
N ILE A 350 1.47 14.68 11.61
CA ILE A 350 0.69 14.61 10.39
C ILE A 350 0.60 13.15 9.97
N TYR A 351 -0.62 12.68 9.82
CA TYR A 351 -0.95 11.39 9.23
C TYR A 351 -1.72 11.68 7.94
N ALA A 352 -1.08 11.51 6.79
CA ALA A 352 -1.66 11.83 5.48
C ALA A 352 -1.49 10.65 4.53
N LEU A 353 -2.61 10.19 3.96
CA LEU A 353 -2.67 9.20 2.91
C LEU A 353 -3.01 9.88 1.59
N GLY A 354 -2.42 9.41 0.50
CA GLY A 354 -2.70 9.91 -0.84
C GLY A 354 -2.11 9.00 -1.92
N GLU A 355 -2.26 9.42 -3.17
CA GLU A 355 -1.81 8.71 -4.36
C GLU A 355 -0.55 9.37 -4.92
N GLY A 356 0.44 8.57 -5.31
CA GLY A 356 1.60 9.07 -6.02
C GLY A 356 2.34 8.00 -6.81
N THR A 357 2.93 8.39 -7.93
CA THR A 357 3.76 7.55 -8.80
C THR A 357 4.93 8.35 -9.36
N SER A 358 6.05 7.68 -9.65
CA SER A 358 7.22 8.29 -10.33
C SER A 358 7.67 9.64 -9.75
N ASP A 359 7.86 9.70 -8.42
CA ASP A 359 8.28 10.89 -7.68
C ASP A 359 7.28 12.06 -7.67
N LYS A 360 6.02 11.81 -8.05
CA LYS A 360 4.93 12.80 -8.03
C LYS A 360 3.76 12.32 -7.18
N MET A 361 3.05 13.28 -6.60
CA MET A 361 1.79 13.05 -5.90
C MET A 361 0.63 13.50 -6.78
N SER A 362 -0.42 12.69 -6.84
CA SER A 362 -1.73 13.00 -7.44
C SER A 362 -2.67 13.52 -6.35
N ASP A 363 -2.86 12.71 -5.30
CA ASP A 363 -3.66 13.07 -4.14
C ASP A 363 -2.72 13.42 -2.99
N TYR A 364 -2.83 14.63 -2.45
CA TYR A 364 -1.93 15.06 -1.40
C TYR A 364 -2.42 16.26 -0.62
N ALA A 365 -1.79 16.45 0.53
CA ALA A 365 -2.02 17.59 1.42
C ALA A 365 -0.84 18.55 1.46
N TRP A 366 -1.13 19.80 1.79
CA TRP A 366 -0.11 20.80 2.14
C TRP A 366 -0.64 21.79 3.18
N ILE A 367 0.27 22.53 3.81
CA ILE A 367 -0.01 23.55 4.84
C ILE A 367 0.61 24.87 4.41
N VAL A 368 -0.17 25.94 4.49
CA VAL A 368 0.23 27.32 4.21
C VAL A 368 0.21 28.13 5.49
N ASP A 369 1.25 28.92 5.71
CA ASP A 369 1.25 30.00 6.70
C ASP A 369 0.47 31.19 6.16
N GLU A 370 -0.62 31.57 6.85
CA GLU A 370 -1.54 32.63 6.42
C GLU A 370 -0.91 34.03 6.46
N GLU A 371 0.06 34.30 7.35
CA GLU A 371 0.68 35.63 7.41
C GLU A 371 1.67 35.81 6.26
N GLN A 372 2.43 34.76 5.97
CA GLN A 372 3.44 34.77 4.94
C GLN A 372 2.88 34.44 3.54
N HIS A 373 1.73 33.80 3.46
CA HIS A 373 1.16 33.21 2.23
C HIS A 373 2.15 32.27 1.55
N LYS A 374 2.77 31.38 2.35
CA LYS A 374 3.78 30.43 1.88
C LYS A 374 3.49 29.03 2.38
N ARG A 375 3.69 28.03 1.50
CA ARG A 375 3.68 26.62 1.88
C ARG A 375 4.80 26.36 2.88
N VAL A 376 4.44 25.89 4.07
CA VAL A 376 5.39 25.53 5.16
C VAL A 376 5.56 24.02 5.28
N TRP A 377 4.66 23.24 4.68
CA TRP A 377 4.79 21.80 4.53
C TRP A 377 3.95 21.34 3.33
N GLY A 378 4.38 20.26 2.66
CA GLY A 378 3.59 19.58 1.64
C GLY A 378 3.99 18.10 1.60
N MET A 379 3.03 17.22 1.37
CA MET A 379 3.30 15.80 1.19
C MET A 379 4.03 15.59 -0.14
N ARG A 380 5.21 14.97 -0.07
CA ARG A 380 6.09 14.71 -1.21
C ARG A 380 6.38 13.23 -1.32
N TYR A 381 6.42 12.70 -2.54
CA TYR A 381 6.57 11.27 -2.78
C TYR A 381 7.81 10.70 -2.07
N GLU A 382 8.94 11.39 -2.14
CA GLU A 382 10.22 10.98 -1.53
C GLU A 382 10.21 10.94 0.01
N GLU A 383 9.22 11.58 0.65
CA GLU A 383 9.04 11.60 2.10
C GLU A 383 7.93 10.65 2.57
N THR A 384 7.37 9.85 1.66
CA THR A 384 6.30 8.90 1.95
C THR A 384 6.78 7.45 1.89
N GLU A 385 6.05 6.57 2.55
CA GLU A 385 6.18 5.12 2.40
C GLU A 385 4.95 4.50 1.73
N HIS A 386 5.09 3.27 1.22
CA HIS A 386 3.97 2.53 0.65
C HIS A 386 2.94 2.18 1.73
N ALA A 387 1.67 2.53 1.53
CA ALA A 387 0.62 2.42 2.54
C ALA A 387 -0.15 1.08 2.54
N GLY A 388 0.29 0.10 1.74
CA GLY A 388 -0.41 -1.17 1.51
C GLY A 388 -1.34 -1.08 0.28
N GLY A 389 -1.82 -2.23 -0.21
CA GLY A 389 -2.63 -2.29 -1.43
C GLY A 389 -1.83 -1.95 -2.68
N ALA A 390 -2.40 -1.14 -3.57
CA ALA A 390 -1.76 -0.73 -4.82
C ALA A 390 -0.49 0.11 -4.59
N GLU A 391 0.52 -0.05 -5.47
CA GLU A 391 1.85 0.61 -5.38
C GLU A 391 1.78 2.12 -5.16
N LYS A 392 0.76 2.75 -5.76
CA LYS A 392 0.52 4.18 -5.75
C LYS A 392 0.01 4.72 -4.41
N ASN A 393 -0.38 3.86 -3.48
CA ASN A 393 -0.82 4.25 -2.15
C ASN A 393 0.37 4.74 -1.31
N ARG A 394 0.35 6.03 -0.94
CA ARG A 394 1.43 6.69 -0.19
C ARG A 394 0.95 7.14 1.18
N LEU A 395 1.82 6.99 2.18
CA LEU A 395 1.61 7.44 3.55
C LEU A 395 2.75 8.38 3.98
N PHE A 396 2.38 9.56 4.45
CA PHE A 396 3.22 10.37 5.33
C PHE A 396 2.75 10.20 6.77
N ASP A 397 3.63 9.69 7.65
CA ASP A 397 3.37 9.54 9.07
C ASP A 397 4.54 10.15 9.86
N GLY A 398 4.46 11.46 10.15
CA GLY A 398 5.62 12.23 10.60
C GLY A 398 5.31 13.48 11.41
N THR A 399 6.35 14.10 11.97
CA THR A 399 6.23 15.29 12.81
C THR A 399 6.76 16.54 12.11
N VAL A 400 6.02 17.64 12.19
CA VAL A 400 6.35 18.96 11.67
C VAL A 400 6.28 19.99 12.79
N HIS A 401 7.31 20.82 12.93
CA HIS A 401 7.33 21.93 13.89
C HIS A 401 6.74 23.19 13.25
N LEU A 402 5.68 23.75 13.83
CA LEU A 402 5.12 25.03 13.41
C LEU A 402 5.25 26.08 14.53
N ALA A 403 5.47 27.33 14.13
CA ALA A 403 5.47 28.47 15.03
C ALA A 403 4.04 28.81 15.52
N ALA A 404 3.91 29.80 16.40
CA ALA A 404 2.61 30.40 16.65
C ALA A 404 2.17 31.17 15.40
N GLY A 405 0.92 31.00 14.97
CA GLY A 405 0.46 31.56 13.69
C GLY A 405 -0.92 31.05 13.30
N ASN A 406 -1.41 31.50 12.14
CA ASN A 406 -2.60 30.98 11.50
C ASN A 406 -2.17 30.17 10.28
N TYR A 407 -2.79 29.01 10.10
CA TYR A 407 -2.42 28.06 9.06
C TYR A 407 -3.66 27.58 8.32
N LEU A 408 -3.54 27.44 7.00
CA LEU A 408 -4.52 26.76 6.16
C LEU A 408 -3.96 25.41 5.72
N VAL A 409 -4.75 24.37 5.90
CA VAL A 409 -4.45 23.01 5.44
C VAL A 409 -5.31 22.75 4.22
N TYR A 410 -4.70 22.21 3.18
CA TYR A 410 -5.38 21.80 1.96
C TYR A 410 -5.18 20.31 1.73
N TYR A 411 -6.15 19.69 1.08
CA TYR A 411 -6.04 18.39 0.47
C TYR A 411 -6.72 18.42 -0.90
N ARG A 412 -6.06 17.87 -1.91
CA ARG A 412 -6.60 17.68 -3.25
C ARG A 412 -6.52 16.23 -3.67
N SER A 413 -7.53 15.75 -4.38
CA SER A 413 -7.53 14.48 -5.13
C SER A 413 -7.68 14.72 -6.63
N ASP A 414 -7.25 13.75 -7.44
CA ASP A 414 -7.53 13.68 -8.87
C ASP A 414 -8.83 12.90 -9.18
N ASP A 415 -9.02 12.49 -10.44
CA ASP A 415 -10.25 11.88 -10.94
C ASP A 415 -10.30 10.35 -10.71
N SER A 416 -9.44 9.81 -9.84
CA SER A 416 -9.37 8.36 -9.62
C SER A 416 -8.89 7.94 -8.23
N HIS A 417 -9.27 6.72 -7.82
CA HIS A 417 -8.68 5.98 -6.68
C HIS A 417 -8.80 6.71 -5.33
N SER A 418 -10.03 7.06 -5.01
CA SER A 418 -10.37 7.78 -3.80
C SER A 418 -11.17 6.92 -2.81
N TYR A 419 -11.55 7.53 -1.68
CA TYR A 419 -12.28 6.83 -0.62
C TYR A 419 -13.59 6.23 -1.14
N ASN A 420 -13.73 4.91 -0.99
CA ASN A 420 -14.85 4.09 -1.47
C ASN A 420 -15.01 3.99 -3.00
N ASP A 421 -14.07 4.50 -3.80
CA ASP A 421 -14.04 4.32 -5.26
C ASP A 421 -12.62 4.01 -5.76
N TRP A 422 -12.12 2.85 -5.34
CA TRP A 422 -10.74 2.44 -5.60
C TRP A 422 -10.60 1.78 -6.97
N ASN A 423 -9.69 2.27 -7.82
CA ASN A 423 -9.33 1.61 -9.09
C ASN A 423 -8.22 0.55 -8.93
N GLY A 424 -7.68 0.39 -7.72
CA GLY A 424 -6.77 -0.67 -7.29
C GLY A 424 -7.01 -1.08 -5.84
N ALA A 425 -6.14 -1.90 -5.27
CA ALA A 425 -6.28 -2.29 -3.86
C ALA A 425 -6.14 -1.07 -2.93
N PRO A 426 -7.05 -0.90 -1.95
CA PRO A 426 -7.03 0.25 -1.05
C PRO A 426 -5.84 0.19 -0.08
N PRO A 427 -5.40 1.35 0.47
CA PRO A 427 -4.36 1.37 1.48
C PRO A 427 -4.83 0.71 2.79
N ALA A 428 -3.89 0.29 3.63
CA ALA A 428 -4.20 -0.44 4.86
C ALA A 428 -5.03 0.32 5.91
N GLU A 429 -5.08 1.64 5.76
CA GLU A 429 -5.76 2.56 6.65
C GLU A 429 -6.76 3.42 5.85
N GLU A 430 -7.45 2.82 4.88
CA GLU A 430 -8.33 3.44 3.87
C GLU A 430 -9.28 4.53 4.37
N ARG A 431 -9.83 4.40 5.59
CA ARG A 431 -10.71 5.43 6.18
C ARG A 431 -10.02 6.78 6.40
N TYR A 432 -8.69 6.81 6.40
CA TYR A 432 -7.87 7.99 6.59
C TYR A 432 -7.38 8.59 5.26
N TRP A 433 -7.87 8.13 4.09
CA TRP A 433 -7.58 8.78 2.81
C TRP A 433 -7.89 10.27 2.91
N GLY A 434 -6.88 11.12 2.80
CA GLY A 434 -6.94 12.46 3.38
C GLY A 434 -5.78 12.79 4.33
N ILE A 435 -6.00 13.78 5.19
CA ILE A 435 -5.04 14.27 6.18
C ILE A 435 -5.67 14.41 7.58
N SER A 436 -4.93 13.97 8.59
CA SER A 436 -5.18 14.22 10.00
C SER A 436 -3.98 14.88 10.65
N ILE A 437 -4.21 15.95 11.40
CA ILE A 437 -3.18 16.70 12.13
C ILE A 437 -3.55 16.71 13.60
N PHE A 438 -2.62 16.34 14.47
CA PHE A 438 -2.78 16.33 15.92
C PHE A 438 -1.46 16.67 16.61
N PRO A 439 -1.42 17.07 17.89
CA PRO A 439 -0.14 17.33 18.57
C PRO A 439 0.74 16.07 18.59
N ALA A 440 2.05 16.22 18.42
CA ALA A 440 3.00 15.10 18.44
C ALA A 440 2.99 14.31 19.76
N SER A 441 2.50 14.91 20.85
CA SER A 441 2.26 14.23 22.13
C SER A 441 1.09 13.25 22.12
N GLY A 442 0.26 13.26 21.05
CA GLY A 442 -1.00 12.52 20.96
C GLY A 442 -2.12 13.08 21.84
N ARG A 443 -1.92 14.22 22.52
CA ARG A 443 -2.92 14.83 23.41
C ARG A 443 -3.15 16.29 23.07
N LEU A 444 -4.39 16.63 22.72
CA LEU A 444 -4.81 17.98 22.43
C LEU A 444 -5.13 18.74 23.73
N ASN A 445 -4.44 19.87 23.91
CA ASN A 445 -4.86 20.90 24.85
C ASN A 445 -5.60 21.98 24.05
N PRO A 446 -6.93 22.12 24.21
CA PRO A 446 -7.71 23.10 23.46
C PRO A 446 -7.27 24.56 23.68
N ALA A 447 -6.56 24.86 24.77
CA ALA A 447 -6.05 26.20 25.02
C ALA A 447 -4.89 26.59 24.08
N ASP A 448 -4.21 25.63 23.45
CA ASP A 448 -3.07 25.88 22.56
C ASP A 448 -3.48 26.13 21.11
N VAL A 449 -4.74 25.83 20.78
CA VAL A 449 -5.29 25.93 19.44
C VAL A 449 -6.49 26.90 19.46
N GLY A 450 -6.67 27.65 18.39
CA GLY A 450 -7.80 28.54 18.19
C GLY A 450 -8.46 28.30 16.83
N PRO A 451 -9.66 28.87 16.63
CA PRO A 451 -10.23 28.93 15.29
C PRO A 451 -9.28 29.68 14.36
N PHE A 452 -9.30 29.33 13.08
CA PHE A 452 -8.62 30.10 12.06
C PHE A 452 -9.03 31.57 12.13
N MET A 453 -8.04 32.46 12.12
CA MET A 453 -8.26 33.89 12.03
C MET A 453 -7.57 34.40 10.77
N GLN A 454 -8.34 34.50 9.69
CA GLN A 454 -7.95 35.26 8.51
C GLN A 454 -7.57 36.67 8.99
N THR A 455 -6.31 37.05 8.78
CA THR A 455 -5.65 38.07 9.61
C THR A 455 -6.45 39.37 9.69
N ARG A 456 -7.11 39.61 10.83
CA ARG A 456 -7.66 40.92 11.24
C ARG A 456 -6.98 41.47 12.49
N GLY A 457 -5.87 40.88 12.96
CA GLY A 457 -5.28 41.19 14.26
C GLY A 457 -3.75 41.17 14.35
N ALA A 458 -3.19 42.34 14.71
CA ALA A 458 -1.93 42.63 15.42
C ALA A 458 -0.57 42.07 14.92
N GLY A 459 -0.51 41.21 13.91
CA GLY A 459 0.73 40.77 13.25
C GLY A 459 1.02 41.59 11.99
N THR A 460 1.99 42.50 12.10
CA THR A 460 2.78 43.23 11.09
C THR A 460 2.16 43.87 9.84
N ASN A 461 1.04 43.43 9.26
CA ASN A 461 0.49 43.97 8.01
C ASN A 461 -1.03 44.19 8.08
N THR A 462 -1.49 45.43 7.84
CA THR A 462 -2.94 45.75 7.79
C THR A 462 -3.41 45.72 6.34
N THR A 463 -4.36 44.85 5.98
CA THR A 463 -4.99 44.85 4.65
C THR A 463 -5.59 46.22 4.37
N LEU A 464 -5.16 46.84 3.27
CA LEU A 464 -5.66 48.12 2.82
C LEU A 464 -6.72 47.96 1.72
N ALA A 465 -6.50 47.02 0.81
CA ALA A 465 -7.41 46.65 -0.27
C ALA A 465 -7.04 45.25 -0.76
N GLN A 466 -8.03 44.47 -1.20
CA GLN A 466 -7.81 43.16 -1.80
C GLN A 466 -8.89 42.83 -2.82
N LEU A 467 -8.51 42.05 -3.83
CA LEU A 467 -9.33 41.43 -4.85
C LEU A 467 -8.84 39.98 -4.94
N ASN A 468 -9.25 39.17 -3.97
CA ASN A 468 -8.92 37.75 -3.90
C ASN A 468 -10.11 36.91 -4.35
N HIS A 469 -9.87 35.62 -4.63
CA HIS A 469 -10.87 34.66 -5.09
C HIS A 469 -11.43 35.06 -6.46
N MET A 470 -10.55 35.55 -7.33
CA MET A 470 -10.93 35.95 -8.67
C MET A 470 -11.28 34.70 -9.49
N GLY A 471 -12.46 34.71 -10.11
CA GLY A 471 -12.92 33.65 -11.01
C GLY A 471 -12.48 33.91 -12.45
N ASP A 472 -13.12 33.21 -13.38
CA ASP A 472 -12.88 33.37 -14.82
C ASP A 472 -13.40 34.72 -15.36
N ASP A 473 -12.69 35.26 -16.37
CA ASP A 473 -13.08 36.46 -17.14
C ASP A 473 -13.33 37.72 -16.28
N GLU A 474 -12.64 37.88 -15.15
CA GLU A 474 -12.83 39.02 -14.26
C GLU A 474 -12.11 40.29 -14.78
N ASP A 475 -12.74 41.45 -14.53
CA ASP A 475 -12.12 42.78 -14.61
C ASP A 475 -12.49 43.55 -13.32
N ALA A 476 -11.83 43.15 -12.24
CA ALA A 476 -12.16 43.55 -10.90
C ALA A 476 -11.43 44.82 -10.47
N ARG A 477 -12.08 45.64 -9.64
CA ARG A 477 -11.47 46.86 -9.11
C ARG A 477 -11.97 47.24 -7.72
N THR A 478 -11.08 47.78 -6.90
CA THR A 478 -11.44 48.32 -5.58
C THR A 478 -10.61 49.57 -5.25
N PRO A 479 -11.22 50.63 -4.67
CA PRO A 479 -10.49 51.84 -4.32
C PRO A 479 -9.61 51.65 -3.08
N LEU A 480 -8.48 52.36 -3.06
CA LEU A 480 -7.54 52.41 -1.95
C LEU A 480 -7.14 53.87 -1.71
N ARG A 481 -7.11 54.33 -0.45
CA ARG A 481 -6.64 55.67 -0.09
C ARG A 481 -5.48 55.62 0.90
N LEU A 482 -4.43 56.39 0.61
CA LEU A 482 -3.26 56.58 1.46
C LEU A 482 -3.17 58.03 1.93
N ALA A 483 -3.21 58.25 3.24
CA ALA A 483 -3.14 59.60 3.82
C ALA A 483 -1.74 60.22 3.81
N ALA A 484 -0.71 59.39 3.66
CA ALA A 484 0.70 59.77 3.63
C ALA A 484 1.46 58.80 2.72
N GLU A 485 2.69 59.16 2.34
CA GLU A 485 3.60 58.21 1.69
C GLU A 485 3.73 56.96 2.56
N THR A 486 3.43 55.80 1.95
CA THR A 486 3.31 54.53 2.66
C THR A 486 4.08 53.46 1.91
N ARG A 487 4.93 52.72 2.63
CA ARG A 487 5.48 51.45 2.15
C ARG A 487 4.41 50.37 2.30
N VAL A 488 4.05 49.73 1.20
CA VAL A 488 3.03 48.69 1.15
C VAL A 488 3.64 47.39 0.64
N ARG A 489 3.22 46.26 1.20
CA ARG A 489 3.43 44.93 0.62
C ARG A 489 2.34 44.70 -0.42
N VAL A 490 2.71 44.24 -1.60
CA VAL A 490 1.78 43.77 -2.63
C VAL A 490 1.99 42.28 -2.77
N LEU A 491 0.91 41.53 -2.58
CA LEU A 491 0.83 40.11 -2.92
C LEU A 491 -0.09 40.00 -4.13
N ALA A 492 0.40 39.46 -5.23
CA ALA A 492 -0.41 39.17 -6.41
C ALA A 492 -0.12 37.74 -6.86
N VAL A 493 -1.16 36.95 -7.10
CA VAL A 493 -1.06 35.57 -7.58
C VAL A 493 -1.95 35.45 -8.80
N GLY A 494 -1.44 34.88 -9.89
CA GLY A 494 -2.16 34.74 -11.15
C GLY A 494 -1.46 33.81 -12.14
N GLU A 495 -2.05 33.60 -13.31
CA GLU A 495 -1.53 32.73 -14.37
C GLU A 495 -0.58 33.51 -15.29
N GLY A 496 0.56 32.90 -15.63
CA GLY A 496 1.44 33.39 -16.68
C GLY A 496 2.29 32.28 -17.29
N ARG A 497 2.62 32.42 -18.58
CA ARG A 497 3.46 31.46 -19.31
C ARG A 497 4.28 32.14 -20.39
N GLY A 498 5.51 31.68 -20.59
CA GLY A 498 6.33 32.07 -21.75
C GLY A 498 6.73 33.55 -21.79
N GLY A 499 6.73 34.26 -20.66
CA GLY A 499 7.03 35.68 -20.58
C GLY A 499 5.81 36.58 -20.45
N ASP A 500 4.60 36.03 -20.63
CA ASP A 500 3.35 36.78 -20.56
C ASP A 500 2.55 36.42 -19.30
N MET A 501 1.79 37.39 -18.78
CA MET A 501 0.80 37.19 -17.72
C MET A 501 -0.61 37.19 -18.34
N TYR A 502 -1.42 36.20 -17.98
CA TYR A 502 -2.83 36.09 -18.37
C TYR A 502 -3.72 36.63 -17.25
N ASP A 503 -3.50 36.17 -16.02
CA ASP A 503 -4.16 36.72 -14.85
C ASP A 503 -3.18 37.54 -14.02
N TYR A 504 -3.53 38.78 -13.73
CA TYR A 504 -2.60 39.68 -13.04
C TYR A 504 -3.27 40.88 -12.41
N GLY A 505 -2.63 41.38 -11.36
CA GLY A 505 -3.00 42.61 -10.69
C GLY A 505 -2.16 43.83 -11.11
N TRP A 506 -2.74 45.02 -10.97
CA TRP A 506 -2.04 46.29 -11.09
C TRP A 506 -2.65 47.39 -10.22
N ILE A 507 -1.93 48.48 -10.05
CA ILE A 507 -2.37 49.65 -9.26
C ILE A 507 -2.36 50.89 -10.15
N GLU A 508 -3.47 51.61 -10.18
CA GLU A 508 -3.63 52.90 -10.87
C GLU A 508 -3.65 54.06 -9.86
N ASP A 509 -3.05 55.19 -10.22
CA ASP A 509 -3.23 56.46 -9.49
C ASP A 509 -4.59 57.12 -9.82
N ALA A 510 -4.90 58.23 -9.14
CA ALA A 510 -6.14 58.98 -9.35
C ALA A 510 -6.34 59.51 -10.79
N ASN A 511 -5.29 59.56 -11.62
CA ASN A 511 -5.38 59.98 -13.03
C ASN A 511 -5.49 58.77 -13.98
N GLY A 512 -5.62 57.55 -13.44
CA GLY A 512 -5.67 56.32 -14.22
C GLY A 512 -4.31 55.84 -14.73
N ARG A 513 -3.19 56.38 -14.22
CA ARG A 513 -1.86 55.93 -14.63
C ARG A 513 -1.46 54.71 -13.80
N THR A 514 -1.03 53.63 -14.47
CA THR A 514 -0.44 52.47 -13.80
C THR A 514 0.84 52.86 -13.08
N VAL A 515 0.87 52.71 -11.76
CA VAL A 515 2.04 52.99 -10.91
C VAL A 515 2.78 51.72 -10.49
N TRP A 516 2.14 50.56 -10.61
CA TRP A 516 2.73 49.24 -10.44
C TRP A 516 1.89 48.21 -11.19
N LYS A 517 2.51 47.18 -11.78
CA LYS A 517 1.86 46.06 -12.48
C LYS A 517 2.66 44.80 -12.27
N MET A 518 1.99 43.67 -12.05
CA MET A 518 2.63 42.35 -12.00
C MET A 518 3.16 41.97 -13.40
N GLN A 519 4.45 41.65 -13.48
CA GLN A 519 5.13 41.27 -14.72
C GLN A 519 5.75 39.88 -14.56
N TYR A 520 5.70 39.05 -15.60
CA TYR A 520 6.12 37.64 -15.54
C TYR A 520 7.56 37.47 -15.06
N ASP A 521 8.48 38.29 -15.57
CA ASP A 521 9.91 38.27 -15.23
C ASP A 521 10.22 38.76 -13.81
N GLU A 522 9.26 39.44 -13.16
CA GLU A 522 9.33 39.88 -11.77
C GLU A 522 8.57 38.95 -10.81
N THR A 523 8.05 37.80 -11.32
CA THR A 523 7.32 36.82 -10.52
C THR A 523 8.13 35.58 -10.19
N ASP A 524 7.80 34.94 -9.07
CA ASP A 524 8.23 33.60 -8.70
C ASP A 524 7.13 32.57 -9.00
N PRO A 525 7.47 31.27 -9.20
CA PRO A 525 6.47 30.22 -9.23
C PRO A 525 5.64 30.21 -7.93
N ALA A 526 4.31 30.12 -8.04
CA ALA A 526 3.40 30.11 -6.91
C ALA A 526 3.06 28.68 -6.41
N GLY A 527 3.76 27.66 -6.93
CA GLY A 527 3.50 26.25 -6.63
C GLY A 527 2.37 25.65 -7.48
N GLY A 528 2.19 24.33 -7.39
CA GLY A 528 1.32 23.58 -8.30
C GLY A 528 1.83 23.60 -9.74
N SER A 529 0.99 24.03 -10.67
CA SER A 529 1.33 24.13 -12.09
C SER A 529 2.39 25.22 -12.36
N ASP A 530 3.29 25.00 -13.33
CA ASP A 530 4.35 25.95 -13.71
C ASP A 530 3.84 27.34 -14.12
N LYS A 531 2.56 27.41 -14.52
CA LYS A 531 1.88 28.63 -14.93
C LYS A 531 1.39 29.48 -13.75
N ASN A 532 1.40 28.95 -12.54
CA ASN A 532 1.02 29.69 -11.35
C ASN A 532 2.17 30.62 -10.96
N ARG A 533 1.91 31.92 -10.98
CA ARG A 533 2.91 32.97 -10.73
C ARG A 533 2.51 33.78 -9.52
N SER A 534 3.50 34.21 -8.74
CA SER A 534 3.29 35.08 -7.60
C SER A 534 4.30 36.23 -7.59
N PHE A 535 3.83 37.39 -7.16
CA PHE A 535 4.66 38.50 -6.74
C PHE A 535 4.37 38.77 -5.27
N ASP A 536 5.41 38.79 -4.44
CA ASP A 536 5.33 39.23 -3.05
C ASP A 536 6.46 40.22 -2.77
N GLY A 537 6.14 41.51 -2.83
CA GLY A 537 7.15 42.57 -2.78
C GLY A 537 6.67 43.84 -2.09
N VAL A 538 7.63 44.71 -1.79
CA VAL A 538 7.36 45.99 -1.13
C VAL A 538 7.57 47.13 -2.10
N ILE A 539 6.55 47.97 -2.26
CA ILE A 539 6.61 49.21 -3.03
C ILE A 539 6.32 50.42 -2.13
N THR A 540 6.70 51.61 -2.60
CA THR A 540 6.38 52.87 -1.91
C THR A 540 5.40 53.67 -2.76
N LEU A 541 4.25 53.98 -2.18
CA LEU A 541 3.21 54.78 -2.83
C LEU A 541 3.10 56.13 -2.10
N PRO A 542 3.11 57.26 -2.82
CA PRO A 542 2.79 58.57 -2.25
C PRO A 542 1.42 58.63 -1.57
N ALA A 543 1.15 59.74 -0.87
CA ALA A 543 -0.20 60.03 -0.42
C ALA A 543 -1.12 60.23 -1.64
N GLY A 544 -2.29 59.63 -1.64
CA GLY A 544 -3.21 59.72 -2.78
C GLY A 544 -4.36 58.72 -2.74
N ASP A 545 -5.23 58.88 -3.74
CA ASP A 545 -6.27 57.92 -4.08
C ASP A 545 -5.76 57.00 -5.21
N TYR A 546 -6.01 55.72 -5.06
CA TYR A 546 -5.56 54.65 -5.94
C TYR A 546 -6.72 53.70 -6.27
N VAL A 547 -6.58 52.96 -7.36
CA VAL A 547 -7.47 51.86 -7.71
C VAL A 547 -6.63 50.60 -7.86
N LEU A 548 -6.93 49.60 -7.03
CA LEU A 548 -6.41 48.25 -7.20
C LEU A 548 -7.24 47.55 -8.27
N ARG A 549 -6.58 46.88 -9.21
CA ARG A 549 -7.19 46.22 -10.36
C ARG A 549 -6.69 44.79 -10.48
N TYR A 550 -7.54 43.89 -10.96
CA TYR A 550 -7.17 42.53 -11.31
C TYR A 550 -7.92 42.09 -12.57
N HIS A 551 -7.24 41.36 -13.44
CA HIS A 551 -7.83 40.76 -14.64
C HIS A 551 -7.50 39.27 -14.66
N SER A 552 -8.45 38.45 -15.08
CA SER A 552 -8.26 37.02 -15.36
C SER A 552 -8.84 36.62 -16.72
N ASP A 553 -8.30 35.55 -17.28
CA ASP A 553 -8.89 34.82 -18.40
C ASP A 553 -9.82 33.69 -17.91
N GLY A 554 -10.22 32.78 -18.80
CA GLY A 554 -11.33 31.86 -18.57
C GLY A 554 -10.96 30.38 -18.41
N SER A 555 -9.78 30.03 -17.89
CA SER A 555 -9.42 28.60 -17.78
C SER A 555 -8.73 28.15 -16.50
N HIS A 556 -8.34 29.04 -15.60
CA HIS A 556 -7.60 28.66 -14.40
C HIS A 556 -7.78 29.70 -13.30
N SER A 557 -8.81 29.52 -12.48
CA SER A 557 -9.20 30.51 -11.50
C SER A 557 -9.65 29.89 -10.19
N TYR A 558 -9.98 30.75 -9.22
CA TYR A 558 -10.36 30.29 -7.90
C TYR A 558 -11.58 29.37 -7.95
N ASN A 559 -11.43 28.14 -7.43
CA ASN A 559 -12.39 27.03 -7.48
C ASN A 559 -12.66 26.41 -8.86
N ASP A 560 -11.93 26.80 -9.91
CA ASP A 560 -12.04 26.19 -11.24
C ASP A 560 -10.65 26.07 -11.90
N TRP A 561 -9.85 25.14 -11.38
CA TRP A 561 -8.46 24.97 -11.77
C TRP A 561 -8.32 23.89 -12.86
N ASN A 562 -7.95 24.25 -14.09
CA ASN A 562 -7.65 23.25 -15.13
C ASN A 562 -6.32 22.48 -14.94
N SER A 563 -5.59 22.74 -13.86
CA SER A 563 -4.31 22.11 -13.50
C SER A 563 -4.08 22.28 -11.99
N ASP A 564 -2.95 21.80 -11.47
CA ASP A 564 -2.61 21.94 -10.05
C ASP A 564 -2.70 23.41 -9.58
N PRO A 565 -3.48 23.71 -8.53
CA PRO A 565 -3.67 25.07 -8.05
C PRO A 565 -2.38 25.64 -7.42
N PRO A 566 -2.26 26.97 -7.25
CA PRO A 566 -1.16 27.56 -6.50
C PRO A 566 -1.15 27.06 -5.04
N ASP A 567 -0.01 27.23 -4.38
CA ASP A 567 0.17 26.86 -2.97
C ASP A 567 -0.84 27.54 -2.05
N ASP A 568 -1.19 28.80 -2.33
CA ASP A 568 -2.20 29.56 -1.61
C ASP A 568 -3.35 29.99 -2.55
N PRO A 569 -4.33 29.10 -2.80
CA PRO A 569 -5.48 29.39 -3.66
C PRO A 569 -6.30 30.60 -3.21
N GLU A 570 -6.40 30.85 -1.89
CA GLU A 570 -7.16 31.96 -1.31
C GLU A 570 -6.56 33.34 -1.67
N SER A 571 -5.32 33.36 -2.20
CA SER A 571 -4.65 34.57 -2.67
C SER A 571 -4.73 34.78 -4.19
N TRP A 572 -5.43 33.93 -4.96
CA TRP A 572 -5.63 34.15 -6.40
C TRP A 572 -6.31 35.50 -6.64
N GLY A 573 -5.57 36.44 -7.22
CA GLY A 573 -5.93 37.85 -7.09
C GLY A 573 -4.77 38.76 -6.70
N ILE A 574 -5.12 39.89 -6.10
CA ILE A 574 -4.16 40.88 -5.59
C ILE A 574 -4.61 41.49 -4.26
N ALA A 575 -3.67 41.58 -3.32
CA ALA A 575 -3.84 42.22 -2.03
C ALA A 575 -2.72 43.23 -1.74
N VAL A 576 -3.10 44.34 -1.14
CA VAL A 576 -2.18 45.40 -0.72
C VAL A 576 -2.27 45.57 0.79
N PHE A 577 -1.13 45.47 1.45
CA PHE A 577 -1.02 45.57 2.90
C PHE A 577 -0.14 46.74 3.33
N ARG A 578 -0.54 47.44 4.38
CA ARG A 578 0.30 48.41 5.06
C ARG A 578 1.31 47.67 5.93
N LEU A 579 2.60 47.92 5.69
CA LEU A 579 3.66 47.44 6.59
C LEU A 579 3.56 48.15 7.94
N ALA A 580 3.63 47.38 9.03
CA ALA A 580 3.80 47.93 10.37
C ALA A 580 5.10 48.72 10.43
N ARG A 581 5.05 49.90 11.05
CA ARG A 581 6.27 50.65 11.40
C ARG A 581 7.06 49.77 12.38
N ARG A 582 8.21 49.25 11.93
CA ARG A 582 9.21 48.67 12.82
C ARG A 582 9.81 49.75 13.72
#